data_AF-A0A6G1TZX3-F1
#
_entry.id   AF-A0A6G1TZX3-F1
#
_cell.length_a   1.000
_cell.length_b   1.000
_cell.length_c   1.000
_cell.angle_alpha   90.00
_cell.angle_beta   90.00
_cell.angle_gamma   90.00
#
_symmetry.space_group_name_H-M   'P 1'
#
loop_
_entity.id
_entity.type
_entity.pdbx_description
1 polymer ?
#
loop_
_entity_poly.entity_id
_entity_poly.type
_entity_poly.pdbx_seq_one_letter_code
_entity_poly.pdbx_strand_id
1 'polypeptide(L)'
;MKNIKLFDYQEDMKERIEKALRLHRSVMAQMPTGTGKTVLLASVVESFLREHSNCNVWIVAHRRELVSQIRETIQRVFSKTHPSSLTLKGG
;
A
#
# COMPACT_ATOMS: atom_id res chain seq x y z
N MET A 1 -7.19 -9.60 16.82
CA MET A 1 -7.15 -9.20 15.38
C MET A 1 -5.95 -9.87 14.74
N LYS A 2 -6.10 -10.55 13.59
CA LYS A 2 -4.99 -11.27 12.93
C LYS A 2 -4.00 -10.26 12.32
N ASN A 3 -2.74 -10.36 12.72
CA ASN A 3 -1.63 -9.62 12.10
C ASN A 3 -1.48 -10.06 10.64
N ILE A 4 -1.59 -9.12 9.70
CA ILE A 4 -1.21 -9.39 8.31
C ILE A 4 0.32 -9.41 8.28
N LYS A 5 0.89 -10.60 8.08
CA LYS A 5 2.33 -10.82 7.85
C LYS A 5 2.52 -11.02 6.36
N LEU A 6 3.48 -10.31 5.76
CA LEU A 6 3.85 -10.53 4.37
C LEU A 6 4.54 -11.88 4.21
N PHE A 7 4.33 -12.52 3.07
CA PHE A 7 5.13 -13.67 2.66
C PHE A 7 6.52 -13.20 2.18
N ASP A 8 7.49 -14.09 2.18
CA ASP A 8 8.88 -13.75 1.80
C ASP A 8 8.98 -13.09 0.41
N TYR A 9 8.18 -13.57 -0.56
CA TYR A 9 8.14 -12.96 -1.90
C TYR A 9 7.50 -11.56 -1.92
N GLN A 10 6.62 -11.26 -0.97
CA GLN A 10 6.01 -9.93 -0.85
C GLN A 10 6.99 -8.96 -0.20
N GLU A 11 7.78 -9.41 0.79
CA GLU A 11 8.87 -8.61 1.36
C GLU A 11 9.95 -8.29 0.32
N ASP A 12 10.40 -9.29 -0.47
CA ASP A 12 11.33 -9.07 -1.58
C ASP A 12 10.77 -8.05 -2.60
N MET A 13 9.51 -8.23 -3.01
CA MET A 13 8.88 -7.33 -3.95
C MET A 13 8.74 -5.91 -3.39
N LYS A 14 8.41 -5.78 -2.09
CA LYS A 14 8.33 -4.49 -1.40
C LYS A 14 9.68 -3.78 -1.42
N GLU A 15 10.75 -4.45 -1.02
CA GLU A 15 12.09 -3.88 -0.99
C GLU A 15 12.53 -3.42 -2.39
N ARG A 16 12.23 -4.20 -3.42
CA ARG A 16 12.53 -3.85 -4.82
C ARG A 16 11.75 -2.62 -5.29
N ILE A 17 10.46 -2.52 -4.93
CA ILE A 17 9.63 -1.36 -5.26
C ILE A 17 10.15 -0.10 -4.55
N GLU A 18 10.47 -0.19 -3.26
CA GLU A 18 10.99 0.94 -2.47
C GLU A 18 12.33 1.44 -3.01
N LYS A 19 13.26 0.53 -3.33
CA LYS A 19 14.53 0.88 -3.99
C LYS A 19 14.30 1.55 -5.35
N ALA A 20 13.42 1.00 -6.18
CA ALA A 20 13.14 1.55 -7.49
C ALA A 20 12.49 2.94 -7.42
N LEU A 21 11.58 3.18 -6.46
CA LEU A 21 10.94 4.48 -6.24
C LEU A 21 11.90 5.56 -5.75
N ARG A 22 13.01 5.18 -5.08
CA ARG A 22 14.08 6.12 -4.70
C ARG A 22 14.93 6.55 -5.91
N LEU A 23 15.07 5.68 -6.91
CA LEU A 23 15.91 5.92 -8.09
C LEU A 23 15.13 6.47 -9.29
N HIS A 24 13.83 6.19 -9.36
CA HIS A 24 12.97 6.50 -10.50
C HIS A 24 11.68 7.16 -10.05
N ARG A 25 11.23 8.15 -10.82
CA ARG A 25 9.95 8.85 -10.58
C ARG A 25 8.72 7.95 -10.78
N SER A 26 8.85 6.86 -11.53
CA SER A 26 7.74 5.98 -11.86
C SER A 26 8.20 4.54 -11.96
N VAL A 27 7.45 3.64 -11.33
CA VAL A 27 7.74 2.20 -11.26
C VAL A 27 6.46 1.45 -11.56
N MET A 28 6.56 0.41 -12.40
CA MET A 28 5.45 -0.52 -12.66
C MET A 28 5.73 -1.85 -11.94
N ALA A 29 4.88 -2.21 -10.99
CA ALA A 29 4.91 -3.50 -10.32
C ALA A 29 3.86 -4.44 -10.94
N GLN A 30 4.30 -5.61 -11.41
CA GLN A 30 3.41 -6.65 -11.94
C GLN A 30 3.42 -7.86 -11.01
N MET A 31 2.24 -8.38 -10.70
CA MET A 31 2.10 -9.65 -9.98
C MET A 31 0.91 -10.45 -10.54
N PRO A 32 0.85 -11.77 -10.40
CA PRO A 32 -0.32 -12.57 -10.74
C PRO A 32 -1.53 -12.28 -9.83
N THR A 33 -2.75 -12.59 -10.27
CA THR A 33 -3.94 -12.57 -9.39
C THR A 33 -3.79 -13.58 -8.25
N GLY A 34 -4.37 -13.29 -7.08
CA GLY A 34 -4.30 -14.17 -5.90
C GLY A 34 -3.02 -14.05 -5.06
N THR A 35 -2.01 -13.30 -5.52
CA THR A 35 -0.72 -13.11 -4.80
C THR A 35 -0.71 -11.96 -3.78
N GLY A 36 -1.87 -11.38 -3.50
CA GLY A 36 -2.00 -10.32 -2.50
C GLY A 36 -1.45 -8.95 -2.93
N LYS A 37 -1.54 -8.57 -4.22
CA LYS A 37 -1.20 -7.22 -4.73
C LYS A 37 -1.70 -6.07 -3.84
N THR A 38 -2.94 -6.16 -3.37
CA THR A 38 -3.56 -5.17 -2.49
C THR A 38 -2.88 -5.06 -1.13
N VAL A 39 -2.45 -6.19 -0.57
CA VAL A 39 -1.74 -6.25 0.72
C VAL A 39 -0.33 -5.68 0.56
N LEU A 40 0.36 -6.03 -0.53
CA LEU A 40 1.66 -5.46 -0.86
C LEU A 40 1.58 -3.93 -1.02
N LEU A 41 0.60 -3.44 -1.79
CA LEU A 41 0.34 -2.01 -1.96
C LEU A 41 0.16 -1.32 -0.60
N ALA A 42 -0.68 -1.87 0.27
CA ALA A 42 -0.91 -1.29 1.59
C ALA A 42 0.38 -1.23 2.43
N SER A 43 1.26 -2.22 2.33
CA SER A 43 2.55 -2.21 3.04
C SER A 43 3.53 -1.19 2.48
N VAL A 44 3.64 -1.05 1.16
CA VAL A 44 4.48 -0.02 0.53
C VAL A 44 4.00 1.38 0.92
N VAL A 45 2.68 1.61 0.87
CA VAL A 45 2.08 2.89 1.25
C VAL A 45 2.30 3.21 2.73
N GLU A 46 2.20 2.21 3.60
CA GLU A 46 2.51 2.35 5.03
C GLU A 46 3.96 2.76 5.27
N SER A 47 4.91 2.07 4.65
CA SER A 47 6.33 2.36 4.83
C SER A 47 6.71 3.72 4.24
N PHE A 48 6.13 4.09 3.09
CA PHE A 48 6.32 5.42 2.49
C PHE A 48 5.79 6.56 3.38
N LEU A 49 4.58 6.45 3.92
CA LEU A 49 4.01 7.48 4.80
C LEU A 49 4.72 7.57 6.16
N ARG A 50 5.32 6.48 6.62
CA ARG A 50 6.17 6.47 7.82
C ARG A 50 7.49 7.22 7.59
N GLU A 51 8.11 7.05 6.42
CA GLU A 51 9.35 7.76 6.05
C GLU A 51 9.08 9.23 5.67
N HIS A 52 7.87 9.55 5.21
CA HIS A 52 7.51 10.87 4.69
C HIS A 52 6.22 11.43 5.32
N SER A 53 6.32 11.94 6.55
CA SER A 53 5.19 12.40 7.37
C SER A 53 4.34 13.54 6.77
N ASN A 54 4.88 14.29 5.80
CA ASN A 54 4.19 15.41 5.14
C ASN A 54 3.77 15.10 3.68
N CYS A 55 3.83 13.84 3.26
CA CYS A 55 3.44 13.44 1.91
C CYS A 55 2.04 12.83 1.88
N ASN A 56 1.38 12.97 0.73
CA ASN A 56 0.08 12.38 0.46
C ASN A 56 0.22 11.25 -0.57
N VAL A 57 -0.54 10.18 -0.38
CA VAL A 57 -0.62 9.06 -1.34
C VAL A 57 -2.01 9.06 -1.97
N TRP A 58 -2.07 9.01 -3.30
CA TRP A 58 -3.33 8.88 -4.04
C TRP A 58 -3.43 7.50 -4.68
N ILE A 59 -4.50 6.78 -4.33
CA ILE A 59 -4.81 5.47 -4.92
C ILE A 59 -6.04 5.63 -5.82
N VAL A 60 -5.88 5.24 -7.08
CA VAL A 60 -6.93 5.31 -8.09
C VAL A 60 -7.31 3.89 -8.50
N ALA A 61 -8.60 3.58 -8.49
CA ALA A 61 -9.14 2.30 -8.94
C ALA A 61 -10.43 2.52 -9.72
N HIS A 62 -10.68 1.70 -10.74
CA HIS A 62 -11.83 1.83 -11.65
C HIS A 62 -13.17 1.46 -11.01
N ARG A 63 -13.16 0.73 -9.88
CA ARG A 63 -14.38 0.22 -9.22
C ARG A 63 -14.44 0.67 -7.78
N ARG A 64 -15.60 1.14 -7.35
CA ARG A 64 -15.84 1.58 -5.96
C ARG A 64 -15.59 0.46 -4.95
N GLU A 65 -15.98 -0.77 -5.30
CA GLU A 65 -15.71 -1.95 -4.46
C GLU A 65 -14.20 -2.13 -4.21
N LEU A 66 -13.35 -1.91 -5.21
CA LEU A 66 -11.90 -2.02 -5.07
C LEU A 66 -11.35 -0.94 -4.15
N VAL A 67 -11.85 0.30 -4.26
CA VAL A 67 -11.48 1.39 -3.36
C VAL A 67 -11.82 1.03 -1.91
N SER A 68 -13.01 0.46 -1.67
CA SER A 68 -13.42 0.01 -0.33
C SER A 68 -12.52 -1.10 0.21
N GLN A 69 -12.18 -2.10 -0.61
CA GLN A 69 -11.29 -3.19 -0.21
C GLN A 69 -9.87 -2.69 0.13
N ILE A 70 -9.34 -1.77 -0.66
CA ILE A 70 -8.04 -1.16 -0.41
C ILE A 70 -8.06 -0.38 0.90
N ARG A 71 -9.11 0.42 1.14
CA ARG A 71 -9.31 1.15 2.40
C ARG A 71 -9.25 0.21 3.60
N GLU A 72 -10.03 -0.87 3.60
CA GLU A 72 -10.05 -1.82 4.71
C GLU A 72 -8.68 -2.47 4.92
N THR A 73 -8.00 -2.82 3.83
CA THR A 73 -6.66 -3.43 3.88
C THR A 73 -5.65 -2.46 4.49
N ILE A 74 -5.65 -1.21 4.04
CA ILE A 74 -4.84 -0.13 4.58
C ILE A 74 -5.16 0.06 6.07
N GLN A 75 -6.42 0.19 6.46
CA GLN A 75 -6.78 0.35 7.87
C GLN A 75 -6.28 -0.79 8.75
N ARG A 76 -6.30 -2.04 8.27
CA ARG A 76 -5.76 -3.20 9.01
C ARG A 76 -4.24 -3.18 9.14
N VAL A 77 -3.53 -2.59 8.17
CA VAL A 77 -2.07 -2.43 8.19
C VAL A 77 -1.67 -1.22 9.05
N PHE A 78 -2.37 -0.08 8.88
CA PHE A 78 -2.11 1.21 9.53
C PHE A 78 -2.62 1.34 10.96
N SER A 79 -3.60 0.54 11.40
CA SER A 79 -4.11 0.55 12.78
C SER A 79 -3.03 0.29 13.84
N LYS A 80 -1.80 -0.01 13.41
CA LYS A 80 -0.61 -0.14 14.24
C LYS A 80 0.17 1.17 14.46
N THR A 81 -0.06 2.25 13.70
CA THR A 81 0.93 3.34 13.66
C THR A 81 0.38 4.77 13.58
N HIS A 82 -0.65 5.12 12.80
CA HIS A 82 -1.26 6.48 12.84
C HIS A 82 -2.73 6.51 12.35
N PRO A 83 -3.71 7.03 13.15
CA PRO A 83 -5.12 6.99 12.76
C PRO A 83 -5.62 8.09 11.80
N SER A 84 -4.86 9.17 11.58
CA SER A 84 -5.46 10.47 11.21
C SER A 84 -5.20 11.02 9.78
N SER A 85 -4.42 10.39 8.90
CA SER A 85 -4.10 11.01 7.59
C SER A 85 -4.84 10.47 6.35
N LEU A 86 -5.72 9.47 6.48
CA LEU A 86 -6.37 8.87 5.31
C LEU A 86 -7.63 9.64 4.88
N THR A 87 -7.47 10.61 3.97
CA THR A 87 -8.61 11.27 3.30
C THR A 87 -8.90 10.61 1.96
N LEU A 88 -10.08 9.99 1.84
CA LEU A 88 -10.55 9.40 0.58
C LEU A 88 -11.46 10.38 -0.15
N LYS A 89 -11.01 10.86 -1.31
CA LYS A 89 -11.88 11.59 -2.26
C LYS A 89 -12.30 10.62 -3.36
N GLY A 90 -13.58 10.24 -3.36
CA GLY A 90 -14.20 9.56 -4.48
C GLY A 90 -14.57 10.59 -5.56
N GLY A 91 -14.22 10.29 -6.81
CA GLY A 91 -14.79 10.96 -7.98
C GLY A 91 -16.16 10.40 -8.34
#